data_AF-A0A8I6X868-F1
#
_entry.id   AF-A0A8I6X868-F1
#
_cell.length_a   1.000
_cell.length_b   1.000
_cell.length_c   1.000
_cell.angle_alpha   90.00
_cell.angle_beta   90.00
_cell.angle_gamma   90.00
#
_symmetry.space_group_name_H-M   'P 1'
#
loop_
_entity.id
_entity.type
_entity.pdbx_description
1 polymer ?
#
loop_
_entity_poly.entity_id
_entity_poly.type
_entity_poly.pdbx_seq_one_letter_code
_entity_poly.pdbx_strand_id
1 'polypeptide(L)'
;MEVVMSAVAGELASQFISYLMNKYNSSRHAQSEEEEKVVERLKHLLMRAGTMVEEADTRYITNSGMMMQLKTLSEAMYQGYGVLDNSRYRDLQGTTGFDEVSIKDSSASSLYLAKRSRTIPDKDARLESHVALESLEIVVANMAEFIVLLGGCERMSRRPYDVYLYTENFMFGRHAEKQKLLSFLLLRNDPPGGHVLAVLPIIGGATTGKKTLVAHVCGDERVRSHFSSVLHLNGGNLLNICEHRSTMLLVVIEFASDVDDEEWKKFHSFFVRMDRGSKIIIISKLKRLARFGSVKPIFLTALSYDELRYLFKTLAFGSIDPAEHPRLLQIADEFARLMHSSDGSLVPANVCADILRKNLDAQYWRCILDKAIRFVKRNLARYSVDPAIHIEQGPPVVATVIEKGHPVVVTDLAMDPLTIIPYTNNVSIKKLPSVTFGEILTDPTVTPKGDFNLISWESRIPPYNSLFAGFATSNALDTHEGNALQGKKRRGEPI
;
A
#
# COMPACT_ATOMS: atom_id res chain seq x y z
N MET A 1 -41.98 55.85 -29.98
CA MET A 1 -40.51 55.84 -30.21
C MET A 1 -39.81 54.90 -29.24
N GLU A 2 -40.16 54.92 -27.95
CA GLU A 2 -39.58 54.02 -26.93
C GLU A 2 -39.80 52.51 -27.17
N VAL A 3 -40.99 52.10 -27.62
CA VAL A 3 -41.30 50.68 -27.88
C VAL A 3 -40.43 50.10 -29.00
N VAL A 4 -40.14 50.89 -30.03
CA VAL A 4 -39.30 50.49 -31.17
C VAL A 4 -37.82 50.42 -30.75
N MET A 5 -37.36 51.38 -29.93
CA MET A 5 -36.00 51.38 -29.39
C MET A 5 -35.76 50.18 -28.44
N SER A 6 -36.76 49.81 -27.64
CA SER A 6 -36.69 48.64 -26.76
C SER A 6 -36.66 47.31 -27.54
N ALA A 7 -37.44 47.20 -28.62
CA ALA A 7 -37.42 46.03 -29.50
C ALA A 7 -36.06 45.85 -30.18
N VAL A 8 -35.49 46.92 -30.73
CA VAL A 8 -34.16 46.90 -31.36
C VAL A 8 -33.05 46.58 -30.34
N ALA A 9 -33.14 47.13 -29.13
CA ALA A 9 -32.20 46.82 -28.05
C ALA A 9 -32.28 45.35 -27.61
N GLY A 10 -33.49 44.77 -27.53
CA GLY A 10 -33.69 43.36 -27.21
C GLY A 10 -33.14 42.42 -28.29
N GLU A 11 -33.26 42.79 -29.56
CA GLU A 11 -32.73 42.02 -30.69
C GLU A 11 -31.20 42.06 -30.74
N LEU A 12 -30.60 43.24 -30.53
CA LEU A 12 -29.15 43.40 -30.42
C LEU A 12 -28.57 42.65 -29.20
N ALA A 13 -29.25 42.68 -28.05
CA ALA A 13 -28.86 41.90 -26.88
C ALA A 13 -28.93 40.39 -27.16
N SER A 14 -29.98 39.93 -27.84
CA SER A 14 -30.15 38.52 -28.21
C SER A 14 -29.07 38.05 -29.21
N GLN A 15 -28.70 38.89 -30.18
CA GLN A 15 -27.60 38.61 -31.12
C GLN A 15 -26.24 38.58 -30.42
N PHE A 16 -26.01 39.50 -29.48
CA PHE A 16 -24.77 39.53 -28.69
C PHE A 16 -24.62 38.29 -27.81
N ILE A 17 -25.70 37.88 -27.13
CA ILE A 17 -25.73 36.66 -26.33
C ILE A 17 -25.51 35.43 -27.24
N SER A 18 -26.17 35.36 -28.39
CA SER A 18 -26.01 34.24 -29.34
C SER A 18 -24.59 34.15 -29.88
N TYR A 19 -23.94 35.28 -30.17
CA TYR A 19 -22.55 35.33 -30.60
C TYR A 19 -21.59 34.85 -29.50
N LEU A 20 -21.79 35.28 -28.25
CA LEU A 20 -21.00 34.80 -27.11
C LEU A 20 -21.19 33.30 -26.88
N MET A 21 -22.42 32.79 -26.98
CA MET A 21 -22.69 31.35 -26.88
C MET A 21 -22.02 30.57 -28.00
N ASN A 22 -22.11 31.02 -29.26
CA ASN A 22 -21.47 30.35 -30.39
C ASN A 22 -19.94 30.36 -30.29
N LYS A 23 -19.34 31.48 -29.88
CA LYS A 23 -17.89 31.58 -29.67
C LYS A 23 -17.43 30.69 -28.53
N TYR A 24 -18.19 30.63 -27.43
CA TYR A 24 -17.92 29.75 -26.30
C TYR A 24 -18.05 28.26 -26.70
N ASN A 25 -19.11 27.89 -27.42
CA ASN A 25 -19.34 26.51 -27.87
C ASN A 25 -18.29 26.06 -28.89
N SER A 26 -17.87 26.93 -29.82
CA SER A 26 -16.82 26.61 -30.79
C SER A 26 -15.47 26.40 -30.11
N SER A 27 -15.11 27.26 -29.14
CA SER A 27 -13.90 27.09 -28.33
C SER A 27 -13.94 25.81 -27.50
N ARG A 28 -15.11 25.45 -26.98
CA ARG A 28 -15.31 24.25 -26.16
C ARG A 28 -15.26 22.97 -27.00
N HIS A 29 -15.79 23.00 -28.23
CA HIS A 29 -15.69 21.88 -29.17
C HIS A 29 -14.24 21.62 -29.61
N ALA A 30 -13.52 22.67 -30.02
CA ALA A 30 -12.11 22.54 -30.39
C ALA A 30 -11.25 22.00 -29.24
N GLN A 31 -11.52 22.45 -28.01
CA GLN A 31 -10.86 21.95 -26.80
C GLN A 31 -11.20 20.49 -26.48
N SER A 32 -12.45 20.08 -26.69
CA SER A 32 -12.89 18.70 -26.50
C SER A 32 -12.19 17.73 -27.47
N GLU A 33 -12.04 18.12 -28.74
CA GLU A 33 -11.37 17.30 -29.74
C GLU A 33 -9.87 17.14 -29.47
N GLU A 34 -9.21 18.18 -28.95
CA GLU A 34 -7.80 18.13 -28.57
C GLU A 34 -7.60 17.24 -27.33
N GLU A 35 -8.48 17.35 -26.33
CA GLU A 35 -8.47 16.48 -25.15
C GLU A 35 -8.69 15.01 -25.51
N GLU A 36 -9.62 14.71 -26.41
CA GLU A 36 -9.88 13.34 -26.87
C GLU A 36 -8.64 12.72 -27.56
N LYS A 37 -7.96 13.50 -28.42
CA LYS A 37 -6.70 13.08 -29.06
C LYS A 37 -5.59 12.84 -28.04
N VAL A 38 -5.46 13.71 -27.04
CA VAL A 38 -4.49 13.55 -25.94
C VAL A 38 -4.76 12.28 -25.15
N VAL A 39 -6.02 12.02 -24.79
CA VAL A 39 -6.44 10.82 -24.06
C VAL A 39 -6.17 9.56 -24.88
N GLU A 40 -6.48 9.55 -26.17
CA GLU A 40 -6.25 8.38 -27.02
C GLU A 40 -4.76 8.08 -27.21
N ARG A 41 -3.94 9.14 -27.37
CA ARG A 41 -2.49 9.00 -27.41
C ARG A 41 -1.92 8.47 -26.09
N LEU A 42 -2.43 8.96 -24.96
CA LEU A 42 -2.05 8.50 -23.63
C LEU A 42 -2.36 7.01 -23.44
N LYS A 43 -3.56 6.56 -23.82
CA LYS A 43 -3.93 5.12 -23.78
C LYS A 43 -2.96 4.27 -24.58
N HIS A 44 -2.63 4.67 -25.82
CA HIS A 44 -1.68 3.92 -26.65
C HIS A 44 -0.29 3.80 -26.01
N LEU A 45 0.21 4.88 -25.42
CA LEU A 45 1.51 4.87 -24.73
C LEU A 45 1.47 4.03 -23.45
N LEU A 46 0.40 4.11 -22.67
CA LEU A 46 0.21 3.29 -21.47
C LEU A 46 0.15 1.79 -21.80
N MET A 47 -0.56 1.42 -22.86
CA MET A 47 -0.55 0.03 -23.36
C MET A 47 0.86 -0.43 -23.72
N ARG A 48 1.62 0.41 -24.44
CA ARG A 48 3.00 0.08 -24.82
C ARG A 48 3.91 -0.04 -23.60
N ALA A 49 3.83 0.90 -22.65
CA ALA A 49 4.57 0.84 -21.39
C ALA A 49 4.23 -0.42 -20.58
N GLY A 50 2.94 -0.74 -20.45
CA GLY A 50 2.45 -1.95 -19.77
C GLY A 50 3.04 -3.22 -20.36
N THR A 51 3.03 -3.38 -21.69
CA THR A 51 3.63 -4.56 -22.35
C THR A 51 5.13 -4.68 -22.11
N MET A 52 5.86 -3.57 -22.03
CA MET A 52 7.30 -3.59 -21.72
C MET A 52 7.56 -3.98 -20.27
N VAL A 53 6.77 -3.47 -19.32
CA VAL A 53 6.87 -3.83 -17.90
C VAL A 53 6.53 -5.31 -17.71
N GLU A 54 5.44 -5.78 -18.31
CA GLU A 54 5.04 -7.19 -18.27
C GLU A 54 6.13 -8.12 -18.82
N GLU A 55 6.71 -7.82 -19.99
CA GLU A 55 7.80 -8.63 -20.55
C GLU A 55 9.05 -8.58 -19.65
N ALA A 56 9.38 -7.41 -19.08
CA ALA A 56 10.52 -7.24 -18.19
C ALA A 56 10.37 -8.05 -16.90
N ASP A 57 9.15 -8.18 -16.39
CA ASP A 57 8.85 -8.98 -15.19
C ASP A 57 9.01 -10.49 -15.39
N THR A 58 9.02 -10.95 -16.64
CA THR A 58 9.28 -12.35 -16.98
C THR A 58 10.76 -12.65 -17.22
N ARG A 59 11.67 -11.69 -17.04
CA ARG A 59 13.08 -11.83 -17.40
C ARG A 59 14.02 -11.48 -16.25
N TYR A 60 15.20 -12.09 -16.27
CA TYR A 60 16.26 -11.80 -15.32
C TYR A 60 17.11 -10.62 -15.80
N ILE A 61 16.94 -9.47 -15.15
CA ILE A 61 17.65 -8.24 -15.47
C ILE A 61 18.76 -8.07 -14.44
N THR A 62 20.01 -8.25 -14.84
CA THR A 62 21.17 -8.06 -13.96
C THR A 62 21.81 -6.67 -14.11
N ASN A 63 21.62 -6.03 -15.26
CA ASN A 63 22.15 -4.71 -15.54
C ASN A 63 21.42 -3.63 -14.72
N SER A 64 22.16 -2.89 -13.88
CA SER A 64 21.59 -1.86 -13.01
C SER A 64 21.00 -0.67 -13.77
N GLY A 65 21.54 -0.34 -14.95
CA GLY A 65 21.00 0.71 -15.83
C GLY A 65 19.64 0.32 -16.38
N MET A 66 19.48 -0.93 -16.84
CA MET A 66 18.18 -1.45 -17.28
C MET A 66 17.15 -1.48 -16.15
N MET A 67 17.55 -1.84 -14.92
CA MET A 67 16.64 -1.78 -13.76
C MET A 67 16.17 -0.33 -13.50
N MET A 68 17.05 0.66 -13.69
CA MET A 68 16.69 2.08 -13.52
C MET A 68 15.73 2.53 -14.63
N GLN A 69 15.98 2.13 -15.88
CA GLN A 69 15.08 2.42 -17.00
C GLN A 69 13.68 1.83 -16.77
N LEU A 70 13.59 0.58 -16.31
CA LEU A 70 12.32 -0.07 -15.98
C LEU A 70 11.58 0.67 -14.85
N LYS A 71 12.31 1.13 -13.83
CA LYS A 71 11.74 1.93 -12.75
C LYS A 71 11.16 3.25 -13.28
N THR A 72 11.92 3.99 -14.07
CA THR A 72 11.47 5.26 -14.67
C THR A 72 10.26 5.05 -15.59
N LEU A 73 10.23 3.98 -16.38
CA LEU A 73 9.07 3.62 -17.20
C LEU A 73 7.83 3.35 -16.33
N SER A 74 7.99 2.58 -15.26
CA SER A 74 6.88 2.25 -14.35
C SER A 74 6.32 3.50 -13.67
N GLU A 75 7.18 4.39 -13.18
CA GLU A 75 6.78 5.66 -12.55
C GLU A 75 5.99 6.54 -13.53
N ALA A 76 6.50 6.74 -14.76
CA ALA A 76 5.80 7.51 -15.79
C ALA A 76 4.47 6.86 -16.19
N MET A 77 4.41 5.52 -16.24
CA MET A 77 3.18 4.78 -16.53
C MET A 77 2.12 5.00 -15.45
N TYR A 78 2.48 4.90 -14.15
CA TYR A 78 1.52 5.12 -13.06
C TYR A 78 1.00 6.56 -13.03
N GLN A 79 1.87 7.55 -13.30
CA GLN A 79 1.44 8.94 -13.47
C GLN A 79 0.47 9.12 -14.64
N GLY A 80 0.74 8.45 -15.77
CA GLY A 80 -0.16 8.47 -16.93
C GLY A 80 -1.53 7.87 -16.62
N TYR A 81 -1.61 6.76 -15.87
CA TYR A 81 -2.89 6.24 -15.36
C TYR A 81 -3.57 7.22 -14.39
N GLY A 82 -2.78 7.92 -13.57
CA GLY A 82 -3.16 9.14 -12.82
C GLY A 82 -4.07 10.06 -13.60
N VAL A 83 -3.52 10.57 -14.69
CA VAL A 83 -4.14 11.53 -15.61
C VAL A 83 -5.32 10.92 -16.36
N LEU A 84 -5.19 9.68 -16.85
CA LEU A 84 -6.26 9.02 -17.60
C LEU A 84 -7.53 8.84 -16.75
N ASP A 85 -7.38 8.55 -15.46
CA ASP A 85 -8.52 8.48 -14.56
C ASP A 85 -9.13 9.86 -14.31
N ASN A 86 -8.31 10.92 -14.28
CA ASN A 86 -8.79 12.29 -14.09
C ASN A 86 -9.68 12.77 -15.23
N SER A 87 -9.40 12.37 -16.47
CA SER A 87 -10.27 12.69 -17.61
C SER A 87 -11.62 11.98 -17.51
N ARG A 88 -11.65 10.72 -17.08
CA ARG A 88 -12.90 9.94 -16.87
C ARG A 88 -13.85 10.60 -15.85
N TYR A 89 -13.30 11.27 -14.83
CA TYR A 89 -14.10 12.03 -13.86
C TYR A 89 -14.82 13.21 -14.51
N ARG A 90 -14.17 13.86 -15.47
CA ARG A 90 -14.67 15.06 -16.14
C ARG A 90 -15.85 14.75 -17.05
N ASP A 91 -15.76 13.65 -17.80
CA ASP A 91 -16.85 13.18 -18.68
C ASP A 91 -18.14 12.93 -17.89
N LEU A 92 -18.00 12.39 -16.68
CA LEU A 92 -19.14 12.14 -15.79
C LEU A 92 -19.79 13.45 -15.29
N GLN A 93 -18.99 14.44 -14.89
CA GLN A 93 -19.49 15.75 -14.44
C GLN A 93 -20.15 16.54 -15.58
N GLY A 94 -19.74 16.31 -16.83
CA GLY A 94 -20.35 16.94 -18.01
C GLY A 94 -21.68 16.30 -18.44
N THR A 95 -21.90 15.02 -18.15
CA THR A 95 -23.05 14.24 -18.65
C THR A 95 -24.24 14.21 -17.68
N THR A 96 -23.99 14.29 -16.38
CA THR A 96 -25.05 14.30 -15.36
C THR A 96 -25.19 15.66 -14.69
N GLY A 97 -26.11 16.49 -15.17
CA GLY A 97 -26.69 17.55 -14.35
C GLY A 97 -27.60 16.92 -13.29
N PHE A 98 -27.05 16.56 -12.13
CA PHE A 98 -27.86 16.18 -10.98
C PHE A 98 -27.55 17.09 -9.81
N ASP A 99 -28.64 17.60 -9.22
CA ASP A 99 -28.70 18.25 -7.93
C ASP A 99 -27.84 17.50 -6.92
N GLU A 100 -26.85 18.20 -6.41
CA GLU A 100 -26.21 17.90 -5.15
C GLU A 100 -27.31 17.91 -4.08
N VAL A 101 -27.90 16.74 -3.78
CA VAL A 101 -28.68 16.55 -2.55
C VAL A 101 -27.68 16.59 -1.40
N SER A 102 -27.32 17.82 -1.07
CA SER A 102 -26.68 18.23 0.16
C SER A 102 -27.65 17.85 1.28
N ILE A 103 -27.47 16.66 1.86
CA ILE A 103 -27.94 16.40 3.22
C ILE A 103 -26.98 17.19 4.12
N LYS A 104 -27.30 18.48 4.27
CA LYS A 104 -26.81 19.30 5.38
C LYS A 104 -27.40 18.68 6.63
N ASP A 105 -26.61 17.93 7.37
CA ASP A 105 -26.73 17.91 8.83
C ASP A 105 -25.39 17.60 9.50
N SER A 106 -24.94 18.62 10.24
CA SER A 106 -24.20 18.54 11.50
C SER A 106 -22.71 18.11 11.51
N SER A 107 -21.87 19.14 11.38
CA SER A 107 -20.66 19.40 12.19
C SER A 107 -19.62 18.28 12.35
N ALA A 108 -18.73 18.16 11.36
CA ALA A 108 -17.32 17.83 11.59
C ALA A 108 -16.43 18.63 10.64
N SER A 109 -15.75 19.63 11.19
CA SER A 109 -14.77 20.47 10.52
C SER A 109 -13.65 19.66 9.86
N SER A 110 -13.68 19.57 8.53
CA SER A 110 -12.78 20.35 7.66
C SER A 110 -11.39 20.68 8.23
N LEU A 111 -10.57 19.69 8.60
CA LEU A 111 -9.12 19.90 8.78
C LEU A 111 -8.21 18.87 8.06
N TYR A 112 -8.78 17.95 7.28
CA TYR A 112 -8.08 17.25 6.18
C TYR A 112 -8.85 17.34 4.85
N LEU A 113 -10.10 17.80 4.88
CA LEU A 113 -10.72 18.45 3.73
C LEU A 113 -10.09 19.82 3.64
N ALA A 114 -8.93 19.90 2.98
CA ALA A 114 -8.61 21.12 2.26
C ALA A 114 -9.82 21.41 1.38
N LYS A 115 -10.58 22.40 1.81
CA LYS A 115 -11.60 23.11 1.04
C LYS A 115 -10.96 23.60 -0.26
N ARG A 116 -10.88 22.71 -1.23
CA ARG A 116 -10.74 23.02 -2.65
C ARG A 116 -11.08 21.78 -3.50
N SER A 117 -12.34 21.34 -3.46
CA SER A 117 -13.04 21.08 -4.72
C SER A 117 -13.61 22.41 -5.25
N ARG A 118 -12.82 23.50 -5.21
CA ARG A 118 -12.82 24.29 -6.42
C ARG A 118 -12.18 23.33 -7.40
N THR A 119 -12.95 22.88 -8.39
CA THR A 119 -12.42 22.63 -9.73
C THR A 119 -10.94 22.99 -9.77
N ILE A 120 -10.05 21.99 -9.89
CA ILE A 120 -8.71 22.29 -10.41
C ILE A 120 -9.02 23.24 -11.57
N PRO A 121 -8.56 24.51 -11.54
CA PRO A 121 -8.92 25.42 -12.62
C PRO A 121 -8.53 24.67 -13.87
N ASP A 122 -9.47 24.45 -14.78
CA ASP A 122 -9.40 23.44 -15.87
C ASP A 122 -8.01 23.40 -16.56
N LYS A 123 -7.35 24.55 -16.59
CA LYS A 123 -5.95 24.78 -16.98
C LYS A 123 -4.88 23.99 -16.21
N ASP A 124 -4.92 23.90 -14.88
CA ASP A 124 -3.93 23.18 -14.06
C ASP A 124 -4.02 21.66 -14.29
N ALA A 125 -5.24 21.11 -14.37
CA ALA A 125 -5.44 19.69 -14.67
C ALA A 125 -5.02 19.34 -16.12
N ARG A 126 -5.27 20.26 -17.06
CA ARG A 126 -4.78 20.15 -18.44
C ARG A 126 -3.25 20.17 -18.50
N LEU A 127 -2.63 21.09 -17.76
CA LEU A 127 -1.18 21.18 -17.70
C LEU A 127 -0.57 19.88 -17.15
N GLU A 128 -1.13 19.33 -16.06
CA GLU A 128 -0.72 18.02 -15.52
C GLU A 128 -0.88 16.90 -16.57
N SER A 129 -1.95 16.93 -17.35
CA SER A 129 -2.21 15.94 -18.40
C SER A 129 -1.15 15.97 -19.50
N HIS A 130 -0.79 17.18 -19.95
CA HIS A 130 0.24 17.38 -20.96
C HIS A 130 1.64 17.00 -20.43
N VAL A 131 1.95 17.35 -19.17
CA VAL A 131 3.24 17.00 -18.54
C VAL A 131 3.41 15.48 -18.41
N ALA A 132 2.38 14.77 -17.95
CA ALA A 132 2.44 13.32 -17.84
C ALA A 132 2.55 12.63 -19.21
N LEU A 133 1.81 13.13 -20.21
CA LEU A 133 1.92 12.65 -21.59
C LEU A 133 3.33 12.85 -22.14
N GLU A 134 3.89 14.06 -22.01
CA GLU A 134 5.26 14.37 -22.46
C GLU A 134 6.31 13.50 -21.76
N SER A 135 6.18 13.34 -20.44
CA SER A 135 7.05 12.45 -19.65
C SER A 135 7.01 11.01 -20.18
N LEU A 136 5.80 10.46 -20.38
CA LEU A 136 5.64 9.09 -20.88
C LEU A 136 6.15 8.93 -22.31
N GLU A 137 5.96 9.93 -23.18
CA GLU A 137 6.49 9.96 -24.54
C GLU A 137 8.02 9.90 -24.56
N ILE A 138 8.67 10.76 -23.75
CA ILE A 138 10.13 10.79 -23.64
C ILE A 138 10.64 9.43 -23.15
N VAL A 139 10.04 8.88 -22.11
CA VAL A 139 10.50 7.60 -21.55
C VAL A 139 10.31 6.47 -22.55
N VAL A 140 9.12 6.32 -23.14
CA VAL A 140 8.83 5.26 -24.13
C VAL A 140 9.72 5.39 -25.38
N ALA A 141 10.02 6.60 -25.85
CA ALA A 141 10.92 6.82 -26.97
C ALA A 141 12.36 6.32 -26.67
N ASN A 142 12.80 6.48 -25.42
CA ASN A 142 14.13 6.06 -24.95
C ASN A 142 14.21 4.57 -24.54
N MET A 143 13.16 3.76 -24.77
CA MET A 143 13.17 2.33 -24.43
C MET A 143 13.66 1.42 -25.56
N ALA A 144 14.10 1.96 -26.71
CA ALA A 144 14.54 1.16 -27.84
C ALA A 144 15.73 0.24 -27.50
N GLU A 145 16.80 0.78 -26.91
CA GLU A 145 17.96 -0.03 -26.49
C GLU A 145 17.58 -0.98 -25.35
N PHE A 146 16.73 -0.55 -24.42
CA PHE A 146 16.24 -1.38 -23.33
C PHE A 146 15.57 -2.65 -23.87
N ILE A 147 14.68 -2.53 -24.86
CA ILE A 147 13.96 -3.67 -25.46
C ILE A 147 14.94 -4.64 -26.14
N VAL A 148 15.94 -4.11 -26.85
CA VAL A 148 16.97 -4.93 -27.52
C VAL A 148 17.77 -5.72 -26.49
N LEU A 149 18.24 -5.05 -25.43
CA LEU A 149 18.99 -5.70 -24.34
C LEU A 149 18.13 -6.70 -23.59
N LEU A 150 16.85 -6.37 -23.36
CA LEU A 150 15.88 -7.23 -22.69
C LEU A 150 15.69 -8.54 -23.45
N GLY A 151 15.73 -8.51 -24.79
CA GLY A 151 15.70 -9.69 -25.66
C GLY A 151 16.79 -10.72 -25.32
N GLY A 152 17.97 -10.26 -24.88
CA GLY A 152 19.09 -11.11 -24.45
C GLY A 152 19.02 -11.61 -23.01
N CYS A 153 18.07 -11.13 -22.20
CA CYS A 153 17.89 -11.60 -20.83
C CYS A 153 17.18 -12.97 -20.81
N GLU A 154 17.67 -13.87 -19.97
CA GLU A 154 17.05 -15.17 -19.73
C GLU A 154 15.63 -15.01 -19.17
N ARG A 155 14.68 -15.83 -19.65
CA ARG A 155 13.30 -15.85 -19.16
C ARG A 155 13.18 -16.65 -17.86
N MET A 156 12.44 -16.12 -16.90
CA MET A 156 11.90 -16.86 -15.75
C MET A 156 11.03 -18.00 -16.29
N SER A 157 11.29 -19.25 -15.89
CA SER A 157 10.56 -20.42 -16.39
C SER A 157 9.05 -20.24 -16.20
N ARG A 158 8.31 -20.16 -17.32
CA ARG A 158 6.86 -19.98 -17.32
C ARG A 158 6.19 -21.32 -17.00
N ARG A 159 5.51 -21.43 -15.85
CA ARG A 159 4.53 -22.49 -15.67
C ARG A 159 3.35 -22.21 -16.60
N PRO A 160 3.01 -23.09 -17.55
CA PRO A 160 1.71 -22.99 -18.19
C PRO A 160 0.67 -23.26 -17.09
N TYR A 161 -0.33 -22.37 -16.93
CA TYR A 161 -1.43 -22.43 -15.95
C TYR A 161 -1.33 -21.67 -14.60
N ASP A 162 -0.26 -20.95 -14.26
CA ASP A 162 -0.30 -20.01 -13.11
C ASP A 162 -0.96 -18.64 -13.46
N VAL A 163 -1.69 -18.63 -14.59
CA VAL A 163 -2.38 -17.49 -15.21
C VAL A 163 -3.75 -17.23 -14.55
N TYR A 164 -4.20 -18.08 -13.61
CA TYR A 164 -5.59 -18.07 -13.16
C TYR A 164 -5.95 -17.22 -11.93
N LEU A 165 -5.02 -16.52 -11.26
CA LEU A 165 -5.38 -15.51 -10.26
C LEU A 165 -4.46 -14.27 -10.34
N TYR A 166 -4.78 -13.44 -11.33
CA TYR A 166 -4.13 -12.23 -11.86
C TYR A 166 -3.78 -11.08 -10.87
N THR A 167 -3.64 -11.33 -9.56
CA THR A 167 -3.28 -10.26 -8.61
C THR A 167 -2.48 -10.73 -7.39
N GLU A 168 -2.34 -12.04 -7.16
CA GLU A 168 -1.83 -12.53 -5.87
C GLU A 168 -0.36 -13.00 -5.91
N ASN A 169 0.20 -13.22 -7.10
CA ASN A 169 1.57 -13.68 -7.30
C ASN A 169 2.47 -12.66 -8.01
N PHE A 170 2.08 -11.39 -8.10
CA PHE A 170 2.91 -10.33 -8.70
C PHE A 170 3.47 -9.39 -7.65
N MET A 171 4.75 -9.06 -7.77
CA MET A 171 5.40 -8.12 -6.88
C MET A 171 5.32 -6.71 -7.46
N PHE A 172 4.28 -5.98 -7.07
CA PHE A 172 4.01 -4.65 -7.57
C PHE A 172 5.05 -3.61 -7.15
N GLY A 173 5.54 -2.80 -8.11
CA GLY A 173 6.37 -1.61 -7.85
C GLY A 173 7.75 -1.89 -7.25
N ARG A 174 8.18 -3.16 -7.17
CA ARG A 174 9.47 -3.56 -6.58
C ARG A 174 10.37 -4.30 -7.55
N HIS A 175 10.24 -4.00 -8.84
CA HIS A 175 10.95 -4.71 -9.91
C HIS A 175 12.47 -4.67 -9.71
N ALA A 176 13.02 -3.49 -9.46
CA ALA A 176 14.47 -3.33 -9.27
C ALA A 176 14.97 -4.06 -8.01
N GLU A 177 14.22 -4.00 -6.91
CA GLU A 177 14.58 -4.68 -5.67
C GLU A 177 14.44 -6.20 -5.77
N LYS A 178 13.41 -6.69 -6.47
CA LYS A 178 13.23 -8.10 -6.82
C LYS A 178 14.42 -8.62 -7.59
N GLN A 179 14.82 -7.92 -8.66
CA GLN A 179 15.94 -8.33 -9.51
C GLN A 179 17.28 -8.30 -8.77
N LYS A 180 17.51 -7.28 -7.91
CA LYS A 180 18.68 -7.23 -7.03
C LYS A 180 18.73 -8.43 -6.08
N LEU A 181 17.61 -8.77 -5.43
CA LEU A 181 17.55 -9.91 -4.53
C LEU A 181 17.76 -11.24 -5.26
N LEU A 182 17.13 -11.42 -6.43
CA LEU A 182 17.35 -12.60 -7.29
C LEU A 182 18.82 -12.73 -7.70
N SER A 183 19.44 -11.62 -8.14
CA SER A 183 20.85 -11.61 -8.51
C SER A 183 21.73 -11.98 -7.33
N PHE A 184 21.48 -11.42 -6.14
CA PHE A 184 22.21 -11.77 -4.92
C PHE A 184 22.08 -13.27 -4.60
N LEU A 185 20.88 -13.85 -4.71
CA LEU A 185 20.64 -15.23 -4.34
C LEU A 185 21.20 -16.25 -5.33
N LEU A 186 21.20 -15.94 -6.62
CA LEU A 186 21.60 -16.88 -7.67
C LEU A 186 23.06 -16.71 -8.13
N LEU A 187 23.68 -15.56 -7.87
CA LEU A 187 25.08 -15.33 -8.22
C LEU A 187 25.99 -16.21 -7.36
N ARG A 188 26.82 -17.02 -8.01
CA ARG A 188 27.89 -17.80 -7.38
C ARG A 188 29.12 -16.91 -7.25
N ASN A 189 29.19 -16.13 -6.17
CA ASN A 189 30.39 -15.41 -5.81
C ASN A 189 31.25 -16.31 -4.93
N ASP A 190 32.09 -17.14 -5.54
CA ASP A 190 33.19 -17.80 -4.83
C ASP A 190 34.46 -16.97 -5.06
N PRO A 191 34.77 -15.97 -4.21
CA PRO A 191 36.05 -15.29 -4.31
C PRO A 191 37.20 -16.29 -4.11
N PRO A 192 38.27 -16.22 -4.91
CA PRO A 192 39.45 -17.06 -4.70
C PRO A 192 40.14 -16.58 -3.41
N GLY A 193 39.90 -17.28 -2.28
CA GLY A 193 40.60 -16.98 -1.03
C GLY A 193 39.85 -17.13 0.30
N GLY A 194 38.62 -17.64 0.35
CA GLY A 194 37.99 -17.97 1.64
C GLY A 194 36.47 -18.15 1.61
N HIS A 195 35.91 -18.74 2.67
CA HIS A 195 34.48 -18.86 2.93
C HIS A 195 33.94 -17.55 3.53
N VAL A 196 33.63 -16.54 2.70
CA VAL A 196 32.91 -15.35 3.18
C VAL A 196 31.42 -15.60 3.05
N LEU A 197 30.71 -15.65 4.17
CA LEU A 197 29.27 -15.81 4.19
C LEU A 197 28.59 -14.55 3.63
N ALA A 198 27.80 -14.69 2.57
CA ALA A 198 27.14 -13.55 1.95
C ALA A 198 25.91 -13.14 2.75
N VAL A 199 25.90 -11.90 3.22
CA VAL A 199 24.83 -11.27 4.00
C VAL A 199 24.27 -10.06 3.23
N LEU A 200 22.96 -10.06 2.97
CA LEU A 200 22.23 -8.96 2.34
C LEU A 200 21.18 -8.37 3.30
N PRO A 201 21.35 -7.11 3.73
CA PRO A 201 20.32 -6.41 4.48
C PRO A 201 19.23 -5.84 3.58
N ILE A 202 17.98 -6.05 3.96
CA ILE A 202 16.77 -5.44 3.39
C ILE A 202 16.14 -4.58 4.48
N ILE A 203 16.19 -3.26 4.28
CA ILE A 203 15.83 -2.25 5.27
C ILE A 203 14.70 -1.37 4.77
N GLY A 204 13.74 -1.06 5.62
CA GLY A 204 12.63 -0.19 5.24
C GLY A 204 11.64 0.00 6.37
N GLY A 205 10.73 0.98 6.24
CA GLY A 205 9.67 1.23 7.21
C GLY A 205 8.80 -0.01 7.49
N ALA A 206 7.95 0.05 8.52
CA ALA A 206 7.00 -1.02 8.72
C ALA A 206 6.04 -1.12 7.52
N THR A 207 5.52 -2.32 7.27
CA THR A 207 4.54 -2.58 6.20
C THR A 207 4.96 -2.24 4.77
N THR A 208 6.23 -1.88 4.51
CA THR A 208 6.75 -1.58 3.15
C THR A 208 6.92 -2.80 2.24
N GLY A 209 6.59 -4.01 2.73
CA GLY A 209 6.63 -5.24 1.94
C GLY A 209 7.95 -6.01 1.98
N LYS A 210 8.85 -5.75 2.95
CA LYS A 210 10.15 -6.48 3.05
C LYS A 210 10.00 -8.01 3.09
N LYS A 211 9.10 -8.49 3.95
CA LYS A 211 8.80 -9.93 4.06
C LYS A 211 8.19 -10.47 2.78
N THR A 212 7.27 -9.71 2.17
CA THR A 212 6.64 -10.04 0.90
C THR A 212 7.68 -10.16 -0.22
N LEU A 213 8.65 -9.25 -0.29
CA LEU A 213 9.77 -9.30 -1.24
C LEU A 213 10.59 -10.58 -1.09
N VAL A 214 10.98 -10.90 0.14
CA VAL A 214 11.75 -12.13 0.40
C VAL A 214 10.94 -13.38 0.10
N ALA A 215 9.69 -13.44 0.57
CA ALA A 215 8.81 -14.58 0.34
C ALA A 215 8.58 -14.82 -1.16
N HIS A 216 8.31 -13.76 -1.92
CA HIS A 216 8.09 -13.85 -3.37
C HIS A 216 9.34 -14.33 -4.10
N VAL A 217 10.52 -13.83 -3.77
CA VAL A 217 11.78 -14.31 -4.38
C VAL A 217 12.12 -15.74 -3.94
N CYS A 218 11.87 -16.10 -2.68
CA CYS A 218 12.03 -17.48 -2.22
C CYS A 218 11.03 -18.44 -2.86
N GLY A 219 9.93 -17.94 -3.43
CA GLY A 219 8.98 -18.70 -4.24
C GLY A 219 9.49 -19.04 -5.63
N ASP A 220 10.49 -18.31 -6.16
CA ASP A 220 11.09 -18.56 -7.47
C ASP A 220 11.70 -19.96 -7.52
N GLU A 221 11.35 -20.73 -8.55
CA GLU A 221 11.73 -22.14 -8.68
C GLU A 221 13.25 -22.35 -8.71
N ARG A 222 14.00 -21.40 -9.27
CA ARG A 222 15.47 -21.48 -9.30
C ARG A 222 16.04 -21.21 -7.92
N VAL A 223 15.49 -20.26 -7.18
CA VAL A 223 15.90 -20.01 -5.78
C VAL A 223 15.59 -21.23 -4.92
N ARG A 224 14.38 -21.79 -5.05
CA ARG A 224 13.99 -23.04 -4.34
C ARG A 224 14.86 -24.23 -4.72
N SER A 225 15.32 -24.32 -5.96
CA SER A 225 16.21 -25.39 -6.42
C SER A 225 17.67 -25.14 -6.02
N HIS A 226 18.03 -23.89 -5.73
CA HIS A 226 19.38 -23.50 -5.35
C HIS A 226 19.68 -23.76 -3.87
N PHE A 227 18.69 -23.59 -2.99
CA PHE A 227 18.84 -23.80 -1.55
C PHE A 227 18.09 -25.05 -1.10
N SER A 228 18.73 -25.90 -0.29
CA SER A 228 18.11 -27.13 0.23
C SER A 228 17.04 -26.85 1.28
N SER A 229 17.14 -25.71 1.99
CA SER A 229 16.14 -25.27 2.97
C SER A 229 16.22 -23.76 3.19
N VAL A 230 15.09 -23.15 3.57
CA VAL A 230 14.97 -21.75 3.97
C VAL A 230 14.62 -21.69 5.46
N LEU A 231 15.52 -21.15 6.27
CA LEU A 231 15.36 -21.02 7.71
C LEU A 231 14.94 -19.59 8.07
N HIS A 232 13.76 -19.44 8.69
CA HIS A 232 13.26 -18.16 9.17
C HIS A 232 13.55 -18.01 10.67
N LEU A 233 14.24 -16.93 11.05
CA LEU A 233 14.66 -16.64 12.41
C LEU A 233 14.17 -15.26 12.84
N ASN A 234 13.82 -15.15 14.12
CA ASN A 234 13.65 -13.87 14.78
C ASN A 234 14.92 -13.55 15.56
N GLY A 235 15.27 -12.26 15.67
CA GLY A 235 16.50 -11.81 16.32
C GLY A 235 16.70 -12.30 17.76
N GLY A 236 15.63 -12.63 18.49
CA GLY A 236 15.71 -13.22 19.83
C GLY A 236 16.11 -14.71 19.87
N ASN A 237 16.14 -15.40 18.72
CA ASN A 237 16.36 -16.85 18.61
C ASN A 237 17.66 -17.22 17.86
N LEU A 238 18.60 -16.28 17.69
CA LEU A 238 19.84 -16.49 16.91
C LEU A 238 20.64 -17.74 17.34
N LEU A 239 20.59 -18.10 18.63
CA LEU A 239 21.40 -19.18 19.21
C LEU A 239 20.68 -20.54 19.33
N ASN A 240 19.39 -20.63 19.01
CA ASN A 240 18.60 -21.87 19.16
C ASN A 240 18.68 -22.81 17.95
N ILE A 241 19.66 -22.63 17.08
CA ILE A 241 19.72 -23.32 15.79
C ILE A 241 20.45 -24.64 15.99
N CYS A 242 19.67 -25.72 16.03
CA CYS A 242 20.15 -27.09 16.03
C CYS A 242 20.91 -27.41 14.74
N GLU A 243 21.81 -28.40 14.81
CA GLU A 243 22.64 -28.93 13.72
C GLU A 243 21.84 -29.28 12.45
N HIS A 244 21.50 -28.28 11.63
CA HIS A 244 21.00 -28.52 10.30
C HIS A 244 22.18 -28.89 9.40
N ARG A 245 22.38 -30.19 9.20
CA ARG A 245 23.29 -30.79 8.22
C ARG A 245 22.76 -30.63 6.80
N SER A 246 22.42 -29.40 6.41
CA SER A 246 21.95 -29.06 5.07
C SER A 246 23.08 -28.44 4.28
N THR A 247 23.18 -28.82 3.01
CA THR A 247 24.34 -28.49 2.19
C THR A 247 24.29 -27.11 1.54
N MET A 248 23.15 -26.41 1.57
CA MET A 248 23.04 -25.04 1.08
C MET A 248 21.82 -24.32 1.67
N LEU A 249 22.03 -23.52 2.72
CA LEU A 249 20.95 -22.88 3.48
C LEU A 249 20.74 -21.42 3.07
N LEU A 250 19.47 -21.02 2.94
CA LEU A 250 19.08 -19.60 2.96
C LEU A 250 18.53 -19.25 4.34
N VAL A 251 19.14 -18.30 5.03
CA VAL A 251 18.69 -17.86 6.36
C VAL A 251 18.06 -16.48 6.25
N VAL A 252 16.82 -16.34 6.69
CA VAL A 252 16.09 -15.06 6.72
C VAL A 252 15.92 -14.65 8.17
N ILE A 253 16.56 -13.57 8.58
CA ILE A 253 16.56 -13.09 9.97
C ILE A 253 15.78 -11.80 10.06
N GLU A 254 14.76 -11.76 10.91
CA GLU A 254 14.03 -10.54 11.22
C GLU A 254 14.52 -9.91 12.53
N PHE A 255 15.01 -8.67 12.45
CA PHE A 255 15.38 -7.87 13.60
C PHE A 255 14.39 -6.74 13.86
N ALA A 256 13.67 -6.86 14.98
CA ALA A 256 12.80 -5.83 15.50
C ALA A 256 13.54 -4.77 16.34
N SER A 257 14.64 -5.17 16.98
CA SER A 257 15.53 -4.33 17.78
C SER A 257 16.96 -4.38 17.25
N ASP A 258 17.80 -3.45 17.72
CA ASP A 258 19.23 -3.49 17.41
C ASP A 258 19.87 -4.71 18.07
N VAL A 259 20.98 -5.18 17.49
CA VAL A 259 21.78 -6.31 17.98
C VAL A 259 23.22 -5.86 18.04
N ASP A 260 23.87 -6.10 19.17
CA ASP A 260 25.26 -5.70 19.32
C ASP A 260 26.20 -6.51 18.40
N ASP A 261 27.36 -5.93 18.11
CA ASP A 261 28.28 -6.50 17.14
C ASP A 261 28.90 -7.82 17.63
N GLU A 262 29.00 -8.05 18.95
CA GLU A 262 29.57 -9.28 19.52
C GLU A 262 28.57 -10.44 19.44
N GLU A 263 27.29 -10.20 19.68
CA GLU A 263 26.21 -11.17 19.47
C GLU A 263 26.11 -11.55 17.99
N TRP A 264 26.15 -10.56 17.08
CA TRP A 264 26.18 -10.81 15.65
C TRP A 264 27.42 -11.63 15.25
N LYS A 265 28.59 -11.27 15.76
CA LYS A 265 29.85 -11.98 15.47
C LYS A 265 29.82 -13.43 15.97
N LYS A 266 29.25 -13.69 17.14
CA LYS A 266 29.05 -15.05 17.66
C LYS A 266 28.15 -15.86 16.73
N PHE A 267 27.01 -15.30 16.33
CA PHE A 267 26.11 -15.92 15.35
C PHE A 267 26.80 -16.17 14.01
N HIS A 268 27.45 -15.15 13.46
CA HIS A 268 28.16 -15.23 12.18
C HIS A 268 29.25 -16.30 12.20
N SER A 269 30.01 -16.42 13.30
CA SER A 269 31.06 -17.44 13.46
C SER A 269 30.52 -18.88 13.43
N PHE A 270 29.30 -19.10 13.92
CA PHE A 270 28.62 -20.38 13.82
C PHE A 270 28.24 -20.68 12.37
N PHE A 271 27.71 -19.69 11.64
CA PHE A 271 27.24 -19.87 10.26
C PHE A 271 28.34 -19.97 9.21
N VAL A 272 29.50 -19.35 9.40
CA VAL A 272 30.65 -19.48 8.49
C VAL A 272 31.13 -20.94 8.36
N ARG A 273 30.83 -21.78 9.34
CA ARG A 273 31.15 -23.22 9.33
C ARG A 273 30.21 -24.07 8.46
N MET A 274 29.14 -23.47 7.93
CA MET A 274 28.19 -24.15 7.05
C MET A 274 28.72 -24.28 5.62
N ASP A 275 28.03 -25.07 4.81
CA ASP A 275 28.43 -25.37 3.45
C ASP A 275 28.46 -24.12 2.54
N ARG A 276 29.40 -24.17 1.58
CA ARG A 276 29.64 -23.09 0.60
C ARG A 276 28.36 -22.77 -0.17
N GLY A 277 28.14 -21.48 -0.37
CA GLY A 277 26.97 -20.98 -1.10
C GLY A 277 25.76 -20.67 -0.21
N SER A 278 25.78 -20.99 1.09
CA SER A 278 24.76 -20.51 2.03
C SER A 278 24.73 -18.98 2.08
N LYS A 279 23.54 -18.38 2.25
CA LYS A 279 23.35 -16.93 2.24
C LYS A 279 22.43 -16.49 3.38
N ILE A 280 22.64 -15.27 3.86
CA ILE A 280 21.80 -14.63 4.88
C ILE A 280 21.10 -13.42 4.29
N ILE A 281 19.80 -13.30 4.55
CA ILE A 281 19.01 -12.09 4.37
C ILE A 281 18.66 -11.54 5.75
N ILE A 282 18.98 -10.27 5.98
CA ILE A 282 18.51 -9.53 7.16
C ILE A 282 17.28 -8.70 6.76
N ILE A 283 16.20 -8.77 7.52
CA ILE A 283 15.02 -7.92 7.39
C ILE A 283 14.94 -7.02 8.63
N SER A 284 14.95 -5.70 8.44
CA SER A 284 14.73 -4.77 9.57
C SER A 284 14.14 -3.43 9.16
N LYS A 285 13.65 -2.67 10.15
CA LYS A 285 13.36 -1.23 10.02
C LYS A 285 14.53 -0.34 10.44
N LEU A 286 15.54 -0.89 11.10
CA LEU A 286 16.66 -0.13 11.65
C LEU A 286 17.77 0.02 10.62
N LYS A 287 17.96 1.23 10.09
CA LYS A 287 19.02 1.54 9.10
C LYS A 287 20.42 1.12 9.56
N ARG A 288 20.71 1.21 10.86
CA ARG A 288 21.98 0.81 11.45
C ARG A 288 22.35 -0.66 11.24
N LEU A 289 21.37 -1.56 11.09
CA LEU A 289 21.63 -2.98 10.84
C LEU A 289 22.17 -3.25 9.42
N ALA A 290 22.25 -2.22 8.57
CA ALA A 290 22.99 -2.30 7.31
C ALA A 290 24.48 -2.63 7.53
N ARG A 291 25.04 -2.30 8.71
CA ARG A 291 26.45 -2.57 9.06
C ARG A 291 26.83 -4.04 8.99
N PHE A 292 25.86 -4.95 9.11
CA PHE A 292 26.08 -6.39 9.03
C PHE A 292 26.08 -6.94 7.59
N GLY A 293 25.80 -6.09 6.59
CA GLY A 293 25.80 -6.49 5.19
C GLY A 293 27.19 -6.69 4.61
N SER A 294 27.38 -7.80 3.89
CA SER A 294 28.55 -8.03 3.03
C SER A 294 28.42 -7.37 1.65
N VAL A 295 27.19 -7.00 1.27
CA VAL A 295 26.83 -6.35 0.00
C VAL A 295 25.97 -5.11 0.29
N LYS A 296 25.82 -4.24 -0.72
CA LYS A 296 24.97 -3.05 -0.61
C LYS A 296 23.55 -3.45 -0.20
N PRO A 297 22.99 -2.83 0.86
CA PRO A 297 21.64 -3.15 1.32
C PRO A 297 20.58 -2.73 0.30
N ILE A 298 19.45 -3.43 0.32
CA ILE A 298 18.23 -3.03 -0.40
C ILE A 298 17.39 -2.18 0.55
N PHE A 299 17.14 -0.93 0.16
CA PHE A 299 16.23 -0.04 0.90
C PHE A 299 14.84 -0.06 0.28
N LEU A 300 13.83 -0.44 1.06
CA LEU A 300 12.41 -0.33 0.69
C LEU A 300 11.79 0.91 1.30
N THR A 301 11.46 1.87 0.44
CA THR A 301 10.67 3.07 0.76
C THR A 301 9.17 2.76 0.72
N ALA A 302 8.30 3.63 1.22
CA ALA A 302 6.88 3.56 0.87
C ALA A 302 6.69 3.67 -0.66
N LEU A 303 5.58 3.12 -1.17
CA LEU A 303 5.18 3.38 -2.56
C LEU A 303 4.84 4.86 -2.72
N SER A 304 5.13 5.43 -3.88
CA SER A 304 4.64 6.76 -4.24
C SER A 304 3.11 6.78 -4.29
N TYR A 305 2.51 7.98 -4.27
CA TYR A 305 1.08 8.14 -4.36
C TYR A 305 0.50 7.48 -5.62
N ASP A 306 1.12 7.69 -6.77
CA ASP A 306 0.65 7.14 -8.06
C ASP A 306 0.76 5.61 -8.09
N GLU A 307 1.85 5.05 -7.57
CA GLU A 307 2.03 3.60 -7.42
C GLU A 307 0.97 2.99 -6.50
N LEU A 308 0.76 3.57 -5.31
CA LEU A 308 -0.22 3.08 -4.35
C LEU A 308 -1.65 3.19 -4.89
N ARG A 309 -1.96 4.32 -5.54
CA ARG A 309 -3.24 4.59 -6.19
C ARG A 309 -3.54 3.55 -7.27
N TYR A 310 -2.57 3.30 -8.16
CA TYR A 310 -2.72 2.29 -9.20
C TYR A 310 -2.88 0.88 -8.62
N LEU A 311 -2.03 0.51 -7.66
CA LEU A 311 -2.11 -0.79 -6.99
C LEU A 311 -3.47 -0.99 -6.32
N PHE A 312 -3.93 -0.01 -5.56
CA PHE A 312 -5.18 -0.11 -4.83
C PHE A 312 -6.37 -0.30 -5.79
N LYS A 313 -6.42 0.46 -6.89
CA LYS A 313 -7.45 0.27 -7.92
C LYS A 313 -7.38 -1.12 -8.53
N THR A 314 -6.19 -1.56 -8.92
CA THR A 314 -5.99 -2.90 -9.48
C THR A 314 -6.52 -3.99 -8.53
N LEU A 315 -6.25 -3.86 -7.22
CA LEU A 315 -6.73 -4.82 -6.21
C LEU A 315 -8.25 -4.72 -5.97
N ALA A 316 -8.79 -3.51 -5.91
CA ALA A 316 -10.20 -3.25 -5.57
C ALA A 316 -11.17 -3.57 -6.71
N PHE A 317 -10.74 -3.36 -7.96
CA PHE A 317 -11.53 -3.72 -9.15
C PHE A 317 -11.24 -5.14 -9.63
N GLY A 318 -10.06 -5.71 -9.35
CA GLY A 318 -9.69 -7.04 -9.80
C GLY A 318 -9.73 -7.14 -11.33
N SER A 319 -10.59 -8.00 -11.87
CA SER A 319 -10.75 -8.19 -13.32
C SER A 319 -11.81 -7.30 -13.97
N ILE A 320 -12.50 -6.46 -13.19
CA ILE A 320 -13.52 -5.54 -13.71
C ILE A 320 -12.84 -4.31 -14.31
N ASP A 321 -13.30 -3.87 -15.49
CA ASP A 321 -12.80 -2.65 -16.10
C ASP A 321 -13.23 -1.43 -15.27
N PRO A 322 -12.30 -0.67 -14.66
CA PRO A 322 -12.66 0.51 -13.91
C PRO A 322 -13.35 1.59 -14.77
N ALA A 323 -13.17 1.58 -16.10
CA ALA A 323 -13.80 2.53 -17.01
C ALA A 323 -15.34 2.46 -16.98
N GLU A 324 -15.90 1.29 -16.68
CA GLU A 324 -17.35 1.09 -16.56
C GLU A 324 -17.92 1.65 -15.24
N HIS A 325 -17.06 1.99 -14.28
CA HIS A 325 -17.42 2.39 -12.93
C HIS A 325 -16.77 3.71 -12.48
N PRO A 326 -17.01 4.85 -13.18
CA PRO A 326 -16.32 6.11 -12.91
C PRO A 326 -16.58 6.67 -11.50
N ARG A 327 -17.75 6.41 -10.90
CA ARG A 327 -18.03 6.79 -9.50
C ARG A 327 -17.20 6.01 -8.49
N LEU A 328 -16.98 4.71 -8.73
CA LEU A 328 -16.14 3.87 -7.86
C LEU A 328 -14.66 4.28 -8.00
N LEU A 329 -14.23 4.64 -9.21
CA LEU A 329 -12.87 5.16 -9.46
C LEU A 329 -12.57 6.42 -8.65
N GLN A 330 -13.54 7.31 -8.41
CA GLN A 330 -13.36 8.49 -7.56
C GLN A 330 -13.19 8.10 -6.09
N ILE A 331 -14.04 7.18 -5.60
CA ILE A 331 -13.96 6.71 -4.22
C ILE A 331 -12.65 5.95 -3.98
N ALA A 332 -12.16 5.18 -4.96
CA ALA A 332 -10.87 4.52 -4.89
C ALA A 332 -9.71 5.50 -4.70
N ASP A 333 -9.77 6.66 -5.38
CA ASP A 333 -8.77 7.72 -5.24
C ASP A 333 -8.77 8.32 -3.83
N GLU A 334 -9.95 8.46 -3.23
CA GLU A 334 -10.06 8.96 -1.85
C GLU A 334 -9.46 7.96 -0.84
N PHE A 335 -9.69 6.66 -1.04
CA PHE A 335 -9.00 5.62 -0.27
C PHE A 335 -7.48 5.67 -0.45
N ALA A 336 -7.00 5.77 -1.69
CA ALA A 336 -5.56 5.89 -1.98
C ALA A 336 -4.93 7.09 -1.27
N ARG A 337 -5.61 8.25 -1.28
CA ARG A 337 -5.17 9.45 -0.54
C ARG A 337 -5.14 9.23 0.97
N LEU A 338 -6.16 8.59 1.53
CA LEU A 338 -6.24 8.28 2.96
C LEU A 338 -5.10 7.34 3.41
N MET A 339 -4.73 6.37 2.58
CA MET A 339 -3.67 5.43 2.89
C MET A 339 -2.28 6.00 2.65
N HIS A 340 -2.10 6.80 1.60
CA HIS A 340 -0.84 7.47 1.33
C HIS A 340 -0.47 8.49 2.41
N SER A 341 -1.46 9.22 2.94
CA SER A 341 -1.25 10.12 4.09
C SER A 341 -0.89 9.37 5.39
N SER A 342 -1.05 8.05 5.38
CA SER A 342 -0.79 7.13 6.48
C SER A 342 0.42 6.22 6.20
N ASP A 343 1.54 6.82 5.77
CA ASP A 343 2.84 6.17 5.44
C ASP A 343 2.82 5.22 4.22
N GLY A 344 1.75 5.22 3.42
CA GLY A 344 1.63 4.39 2.23
C GLY A 344 1.62 2.89 2.55
N SER A 345 1.02 2.52 3.69
CA SER A 345 0.98 1.13 4.16
C SER A 345 0.23 0.21 3.19
N LEU A 346 0.86 -0.91 2.81
CA LEU A 346 0.26 -1.91 1.93
C LEU A 346 -0.81 -2.77 2.63
N VAL A 347 -0.81 -2.82 3.96
CA VAL A 347 -1.73 -3.69 4.71
C VAL A 347 -3.18 -3.17 4.64
N PRO A 348 -3.48 -1.89 4.99
CA PRO A 348 -4.81 -1.33 4.80
C PRO A 348 -5.28 -1.39 3.34
N ALA A 349 -4.37 -1.19 2.37
CA ALA A 349 -4.71 -1.26 0.96
C ALA A 349 -5.26 -2.63 0.56
N ASN A 350 -4.61 -3.71 0.97
CA ASN A 350 -5.09 -5.06 0.70
C ASN A 350 -6.42 -5.36 1.41
N VAL A 351 -6.57 -4.96 2.66
CA VAL A 351 -7.80 -5.21 3.44
C VAL A 351 -8.99 -4.47 2.83
N CYS A 352 -8.86 -3.17 2.59
CA CYS A 352 -9.91 -2.38 1.96
C CYS A 352 -10.23 -2.88 0.56
N ALA A 353 -9.23 -3.19 -0.26
CA ALA A 353 -9.46 -3.69 -1.61
C ALA A 353 -10.23 -5.03 -1.61
N ASP A 354 -9.92 -5.96 -0.70
CA ASP A 354 -10.65 -7.22 -0.59
C ASP A 354 -12.11 -7.04 -0.17
N ILE A 355 -12.40 -6.05 0.66
CA ILE A 355 -13.75 -5.75 1.12
C ILE A 355 -14.54 -5.12 -0.03
N LEU A 356 -13.96 -4.12 -0.68
CA LEU A 356 -14.62 -3.33 -1.73
C LEU A 356 -14.92 -4.18 -2.97
N ARG A 357 -14.00 -5.08 -3.35
CA ARG A 357 -14.20 -5.94 -4.53
C ARG A 357 -15.38 -6.92 -4.41
N LYS A 358 -15.87 -7.17 -3.19
CA LYS A 358 -17.02 -8.06 -2.93
C LYS A 358 -18.36 -7.41 -3.24
N ASN A 359 -18.41 -6.07 -3.32
CA ASN A 359 -19.63 -5.33 -3.59
C ASN A 359 -19.33 -4.02 -4.31
N LEU A 360 -19.62 -3.95 -5.61
CA LEU A 360 -19.37 -2.81 -6.49
C LEU A 360 -20.46 -1.73 -6.44
N ASP A 361 -21.10 -1.56 -5.28
CA ASP A 361 -22.03 -0.46 -5.06
C ASP A 361 -21.33 0.81 -4.54
N ALA A 362 -21.68 1.95 -5.12
CA ALA A 362 -21.02 3.22 -4.80
C ALA A 362 -21.40 3.77 -3.41
N GLN A 363 -22.57 3.42 -2.87
CA GLN A 363 -22.94 3.80 -1.51
C GLN A 363 -22.22 2.91 -0.49
N TYR A 364 -22.10 1.62 -0.78
CA TYR A 364 -21.31 0.69 0.00
C TYR A 364 -19.85 1.17 0.13
N TRP A 365 -19.18 1.49 -0.99
CA TRP A 365 -17.80 1.97 -0.99
C TRP A 365 -17.65 3.27 -0.18
N ARG A 366 -18.58 4.21 -0.30
CA ARG A 366 -18.59 5.46 0.50
C ARG A 366 -18.76 5.18 1.99
N CYS A 367 -19.66 4.29 2.37
CA CYS A 367 -19.88 3.92 3.77
C CYS A 367 -18.60 3.36 4.42
N ILE A 368 -17.89 2.48 3.71
CA ILE A 368 -16.61 1.93 4.18
C ILE A 368 -15.54 3.03 4.27
N LEU A 369 -15.47 3.93 3.28
CA LEU A 369 -14.53 5.06 3.30
C LEU A 369 -14.78 5.97 4.50
N ASP A 370 -16.04 6.31 4.78
CA ASP A 370 -16.41 7.15 5.92
C ASP A 370 -16.03 6.50 7.26
N LYS A 371 -16.24 5.19 7.40
CA LYS A 371 -15.75 4.43 8.58
C LYS A 371 -14.23 4.54 8.73
N ALA A 372 -13.48 4.35 7.65
CA ALA A 372 -12.02 4.44 7.65
C ALA A 372 -11.53 5.85 8.00
N ILE A 373 -12.14 6.90 7.44
CA ILE A 373 -11.82 8.30 7.73
C ILE A 373 -12.06 8.61 9.22
N ARG A 374 -13.20 8.19 9.79
CA ARG A 374 -13.48 8.40 11.22
C ARG A 374 -12.46 7.68 12.10
N PHE A 375 -12.15 6.42 11.77
CA PHE A 375 -11.15 5.62 12.49
C PHE A 375 -9.78 6.31 12.51
N VAL A 376 -9.29 6.78 11.36
CA VAL A 376 -8.00 7.49 11.28
C VAL A 376 -8.05 8.78 12.11
N LYS A 377 -9.08 9.62 11.94
CA LYS A 377 -9.22 10.88 12.67
C LYS A 377 -9.24 10.68 14.20
N ARG A 378 -9.99 9.71 14.69
CA ARG A 378 -10.13 9.44 16.13
C ARG A 378 -8.80 9.02 16.76
N ASN A 379 -8.09 8.12 16.08
CA ASN A 379 -6.82 7.63 16.59
C ASN A 379 -5.72 8.70 16.49
N LEU A 380 -5.68 9.53 15.45
CA LEU A 380 -4.75 10.66 15.38
C LEU A 380 -5.00 11.69 16.50
N ALA A 381 -6.26 12.05 16.76
CA ALA A 381 -6.59 13.04 17.80
C ALA A 381 -6.20 12.60 19.22
N ARG A 382 -6.14 11.28 19.47
CA ARG A 382 -5.82 10.71 20.80
C ARG A 382 -4.34 10.79 21.14
N TYR A 383 -3.47 10.91 20.14
CA TYR A 383 -2.01 10.80 20.29
C TYR A 383 -1.28 12.05 19.79
N SER A 384 -1.72 13.24 20.17
CA SER A 384 -0.91 14.47 20.01
C SER A 384 0.40 14.34 20.80
N VAL A 385 1.40 13.65 20.23
CA VAL A 385 2.66 13.26 20.88
C VAL A 385 3.67 14.41 20.88
N ASP A 386 4.39 14.52 22.00
CA ASP A 386 5.44 15.48 22.32
C ASP A 386 6.51 15.67 21.20
N PRO A 387 6.86 16.93 20.85
CA PRO A 387 7.87 17.27 19.83
C PRO A 387 9.26 16.64 19.99
N ALA A 388 9.63 16.13 21.17
CA ALA A 388 11.00 15.64 21.43
C ALA A 388 11.39 14.33 20.72
N ILE A 389 10.46 13.63 20.06
CA ILE A 389 10.71 12.38 19.30
C ILE A 389 10.80 12.65 17.77
N HIS A 390 10.80 13.91 17.34
CA HIS A 390 10.73 14.30 15.93
C HIS A 390 12.06 14.78 15.32
N ILE A 391 12.95 13.86 14.93
CA ILE A 391 14.04 14.21 13.99
C ILE A 391 14.14 13.28 12.76
N GLU A 392 13.47 12.11 12.69
CA GLU A 392 13.60 11.26 11.48
C GLU A 392 12.30 10.73 10.87
N GLN A 393 11.14 10.95 11.48
CA GLN A 393 9.89 10.36 11.03
C GLN A 393 8.80 11.42 11.14
N GLY A 394 8.03 11.60 10.07
CA GLY A 394 6.94 12.58 9.97
C GLY A 394 5.82 12.35 11.01
N PRO A 395 4.65 13.00 10.85
CA PRO A 395 3.59 12.96 11.87
C PRO A 395 3.20 11.52 12.24
N PRO A 396 2.89 11.23 13.51
CA PRO A 396 2.60 9.88 13.96
C PRO A 396 1.29 9.37 13.37
N VAL A 397 1.38 8.38 12.48
CA VAL A 397 0.25 7.69 11.85
C VAL A 397 -0.26 6.56 12.75
N VAL A 398 -1.54 6.17 12.64
CA VAL A 398 -2.14 5.03 13.37
C VAL A 398 -1.28 3.75 13.30
N ALA A 399 -0.62 3.47 12.17
CA ALA A 399 0.34 2.35 12.04
C ALA A 399 1.52 2.48 13.01
N THR A 400 2.11 3.68 13.15
CA THR A 400 3.19 3.95 14.12
C THR A 400 2.72 3.89 15.57
N VAL A 401 1.45 4.24 15.83
CA VAL A 401 0.80 4.10 17.15
C VAL A 401 0.69 2.61 17.53
N ILE A 402 0.20 1.78 16.61
CA ILE A 402 0.13 0.32 16.75
C ILE A 402 1.53 -0.26 17.02
N GLU A 403 2.52 0.14 16.23
CA GLU A 403 3.89 -0.35 16.38
C GLU A 403 4.54 0.01 17.71
N LYS A 404 4.20 1.18 18.28
CA LYS A 404 4.70 1.61 19.59
C LYS A 404 3.94 0.96 20.74
N GLY A 405 3.01 0.03 20.47
CA GLY A 405 2.23 -0.68 21.48
C GLY A 405 1.14 0.17 22.12
N HIS A 406 0.80 1.33 21.53
CA HIS A 406 -0.24 2.19 22.07
C HIS A 406 -1.63 1.64 21.70
N PRO A 407 -2.63 1.76 22.59
CA PRO A 407 -3.97 1.25 22.31
C PRO A 407 -4.64 1.93 21.11
N VAL A 408 -5.34 1.19 20.26
CA VAL A 408 -6.07 1.73 19.11
C VAL A 408 -7.57 1.62 19.32
N VAL A 409 -8.29 2.72 19.14
CA VAL A 409 -9.75 2.75 19.26
C VAL A 409 -10.38 2.28 17.96
N VAL A 410 -11.26 1.29 18.04
CA VAL A 410 -11.95 0.68 16.89
C VAL A 410 -13.46 0.88 16.91
N THR A 411 -13.98 1.68 17.84
CA THR A 411 -15.42 1.93 18.00
C THR A 411 -16.12 2.44 16.72
N ASP A 412 -15.42 3.06 15.77
CA ASP A 412 -16.03 3.44 14.47
C ASP A 412 -16.40 2.24 13.59
N LEU A 413 -15.87 1.07 13.92
CA LEU A 413 -15.97 -0.15 13.12
C LEU A 413 -16.86 -1.21 13.79
N ALA A 414 -17.22 -1.03 15.06
CA ALA A 414 -17.95 -2.00 15.87
C ALA A 414 -19.20 -1.39 16.53
N MET A 415 -20.13 -2.25 16.96
CA MET A 415 -21.33 -1.80 17.67
C MET A 415 -21.01 -1.28 19.09
N ASP A 416 -19.99 -1.85 19.74
CA ASP A 416 -19.57 -1.50 21.10
C ASP A 416 -18.22 -0.77 21.12
N PRO A 417 -17.91 0.01 22.18
CA PRO A 417 -16.60 0.62 22.36
C PRO A 417 -15.47 -0.43 22.44
N LEU A 418 -14.70 -0.56 21.37
CA LEU A 418 -13.55 -1.46 21.29
C LEU A 418 -12.23 -0.70 21.35
N THR A 419 -11.30 -1.24 22.14
CA THR A 419 -9.90 -0.81 22.15
C THR A 419 -9.00 -2.02 21.86
N ILE A 420 -8.10 -1.89 20.89
CA ILE A 420 -7.07 -2.89 20.57
C ILE A 420 -5.82 -2.53 21.34
N ILE A 421 -5.27 -3.49 22.07
CA ILE A 421 -3.93 -3.43 22.64
C ILE A 421 -3.01 -4.22 21.69
N PRO A 422 -2.08 -3.56 20.98
CA PRO A 422 -1.21 -4.25 20.04
C PRO A 422 -0.37 -5.32 20.72
N TYR A 423 -0.16 -6.44 20.04
CA TYR A 423 0.83 -7.41 20.50
C TYR A 423 2.22 -6.81 20.37
N THR A 424 2.94 -6.68 21.48
CA THR A 424 4.40 -6.48 21.44
C THR A 424 5.06 -7.84 21.18
N ASN A 425 6.20 -7.85 20.49
CA ASN A 425 6.84 -9.04 19.89
C ASN A 425 7.13 -10.23 20.82
N ASN A 426 6.81 -10.15 22.12
CA ASN A 426 7.11 -11.16 23.14
C ASN A 426 5.86 -11.71 23.87
N VAL A 427 4.64 -11.44 23.40
CA VAL A 427 3.42 -11.94 24.08
C VAL A 427 2.90 -13.21 23.38
N SER A 428 2.82 -14.31 24.12
CA SER A 428 2.12 -15.52 23.70
C SER A 428 0.66 -15.17 23.38
N ILE A 429 0.24 -15.37 22.13
CA ILE A 429 -1.14 -15.17 21.69
C ILE A 429 -2.04 -16.04 22.58
N LYS A 430 -2.92 -15.41 23.36
CA LYS A 430 -3.89 -16.14 24.19
C LYS A 430 -4.82 -16.93 23.26
N LYS A 431 -5.19 -18.16 23.64
CA LYS A 431 -6.23 -18.95 22.95
C LYS A 431 -7.60 -18.28 23.15
N LEU A 432 -7.88 -17.27 22.36
CA LEU A 432 -9.13 -16.53 22.32
C LEU A 432 -9.76 -16.67 20.93
N PRO A 433 -11.08 -16.40 20.80
CA PRO A 433 -11.70 -16.25 19.49
C PRO A 433 -10.92 -15.23 18.66
N SER A 434 -10.79 -15.47 17.36
CA SER A 434 -10.14 -14.55 16.43
C SER A 434 -11.14 -14.06 15.40
N VAL A 435 -11.08 -12.76 15.10
CA VAL A 435 -11.86 -12.12 14.04
C VAL A 435 -10.92 -11.25 13.21
N THR A 436 -11.19 -11.13 11.91
CA THR A 436 -10.39 -10.27 11.03
C THR A 436 -10.90 -8.83 11.07
N PHE A 437 -9.99 -7.89 10.86
CA PHE A 437 -10.35 -6.47 10.73
C PHE A 437 -11.35 -6.24 9.58
N GLY A 438 -11.23 -7.02 8.51
CA GLY A 438 -12.14 -6.94 7.38
C GLY A 438 -13.56 -7.36 7.72
N GLU A 439 -13.73 -8.46 8.48
CA GLU A 439 -15.04 -8.92 8.93
C GLU A 439 -15.75 -7.86 9.79
N ILE A 440 -15.05 -7.26 10.76
CA ILE A 440 -15.60 -6.18 11.61
C ILE A 440 -16.01 -4.97 10.74
N LEU A 441 -15.16 -4.59 9.78
CA LEU A 441 -15.44 -3.43 8.92
C LEU A 441 -16.70 -3.64 8.07
N THR A 442 -16.91 -4.87 7.58
CA THR A 442 -18.08 -5.25 6.78
C THR A 442 -19.34 -5.43 7.61
N ASP A 443 -19.24 -6.15 8.72
CA ASP A 443 -20.36 -6.50 9.58
C ASP A 443 -19.95 -6.31 11.05
N PRO A 444 -20.31 -5.19 11.66
CA PRO A 444 -20.03 -4.90 13.06
C PRO A 444 -20.61 -5.94 14.05
N THR A 445 -21.54 -6.79 13.63
CA THR A 445 -22.19 -7.78 14.52
C THR A 445 -21.35 -9.04 14.76
N VAL A 446 -20.31 -9.26 13.94
CA VAL A 446 -19.41 -10.43 14.07
C VAL A 446 -18.43 -10.31 15.24
N THR A 447 -18.45 -9.20 15.98
CA THR A 447 -17.59 -8.98 17.14
C THR A 447 -17.89 -10.01 18.24
N PRO A 448 -16.92 -10.86 18.63
CA PRO A 448 -17.11 -11.81 19.72
C PRO A 448 -17.50 -11.12 21.03
N LYS A 449 -18.32 -11.79 21.84
CA LYS A 449 -18.61 -11.32 23.21
C LYS A 449 -17.39 -11.54 24.09
N GLY A 450 -16.93 -10.48 24.76
CA GLY A 450 -15.73 -10.50 25.59
C GLY A 450 -14.46 -10.22 24.79
N ASP A 451 -13.31 -10.61 25.33
CA ASP A 451 -12.02 -10.31 24.72
C ASP A 451 -11.68 -11.26 23.56
N PHE A 452 -11.06 -10.73 22.51
CA PHE A 452 -10.73 -11.51 21.31
C PHE A 452 -9.44 -11.07 20.63
N ASN A 453 -8.91 -11.93 19.77
CA ASN A 453 -7.76 -11.64 18.91
C ASN A 453 -8.21 -10.97 17.62
N LEU A 454 -7.66 -9.80 17.32
CA LEU A 454 -7.92 -9.13 16.05
C LEU A 454 -6.80 -9.42 15.05
N ILE A 455 -7.15 -10.05 13.94
CA ILE A 455 -6.24 -10.29 12.82
C ILE A 455 -6.32 -9.07 11.90
N SER A 456 -5.21 -8.31 11.79
CA SER A 456 -5.14 -7.15 10.88
C SER A 456 -5.25 -7.59 9.43
N TRP A 457 -4.57 -8.67 9.08
CA TRP A 457 -4.52 -9.21 7.72
C TRP A 457 -3.95 -10.62 7.76
N GLU A 458 -4.43 -11.49 6.88
CA GLU A 458 -3.85 -12.80 6.66
C GLU A 458 -3.20 -12.87 5.29
N SER A 459 -1.95 -13.33 5.24
CA SER A 459 -1.25 -13.45 3.97
C SER A 459 -1.91 -14.47 3.08
N ARG A 460 -2.15 -14.09 1.83
CA ARG A 460 -2.59 -15.02 0.76
C ARG A 460 -1.43 -15.77 0.11
N ILE A 461 -0.21 -15.36 0.42
CA ILE A 461 1.01 -15.99 -0.08
C ILE A 461 1.59 -16.86 1.06
N PRO A 462 2.00 -18.12 0.77
CA PRO A 462 2.70 -18.95 1.72
C PRO A 462 3.87 -18.20 2.40
N PRO A 463 4.08 -18.39 3.72
CA PRO A 463 3.45 -19.40 4.57
C PRO A 463 2.10 -19.00 5.20
N TYR A 464 1.36 -18.04 4.60
CA TYR A 464 0.04 -17.60 5.08
C TYR A 464 0.07 -17.04 6.50
N ASN A 465 1.14 -16.31 6.84
CA ASN A 465 1.26 -15.71 8.15
C ASN A 465 0.14 -14.67 8.37
N SER A 466 -0.56 -14.81 9.48
CA SER A 466 -1.50 -13.79 9.96
C SER A 466 -0.74 -12.68 10.68
N LEU A 467 -0.97 -11.44 10.27
CA LEU A 467 -0.55 -10.26 11.01
C LEU A 467 -1.63 -9.95 12.05
N PHE A 468 -1.36 -10.26 13.32
CA PHE A 468 -2.25 -9.91 14.41
C PHE A 468 -2.12 -8.42 14.75
N ALA A 469 -3.25 -7.69 14.74
CA ALA A 469 -3.32 -6.28 15.07
C ALA A 469 -3.16 -6.06 16.59
N GLY A 470 -3.65 -7.02 17.38
CA GLY A 470 -3.63 -6.95 18.84
C GLY A 470 -4.78 -7.72 19.48
N PHE A 471 -4.86 -7.58 20.80
CA PHE A 471 -5.93 -8.07 21.65
C PHE A 471 -6.99 -6.98 21.80
N ALA A 472 -8.23 -7.26 21.42
CA ALA A 472 -9.34 -6.31 21.55
C ALA A 472 -10.08 -6.55 22.87
N THR A 473 -10.27 -5.47 23.64
CA THR A 473 -11.12 -5.47 24.83
C THR A 473 -12.45 -4.80 24.51
N SER A 474 -13.55 -5.48 24.86
CA SER A 474 -14.87 -4.88 24.85
C SER A 474 -15.07 -4.09 26.13
N ASN A 475 -15.16 -2.76 26.03
CA ASN A 475 -15.43 -1.89 27.17
C ASN A 475 -16.94 -1.74 27.39
N ALA A 476 -17.70 -2.84 27.30
CA ALA A 476 -19.07 -2.86 27.80
C ALA A 476 -18.99 -2.71 29.32
N LEU A 477 -19.11 -1.47 29.79
CA LEU A 477 -19.18 -1.16 31.22
C LEU A 477 -20.31 -1.99 31.83
N ASP A 478 -19.94 -2.78 32.85
CA ASP A 478 -20.80 -3.23 33.93
C ASP A 478 -21.60 -2.03 34.47
N THR A 479 -22.72 -1.76 33.82
CA THR A 479 -23.72 -0.80 34.24
C THR A 479 -25.04 -1.53 34.11
N HIS A 480 -25.28 -2.46 35.03
CA HIS A 480 -26.56 -2.66 35.70
C HIS A 480 -26.50 -3.91 36.60
N GLU A 481 -26.35 -3.67 37.90
CA GLU A 481 -26.99 -4.32 39.07
C GLU A 481 -26.03 -4.08 40.26
N GLY A 482 -26.34 -3.21 41.20
CA GLY A 482 -27.48 -3.33 42.09
C GLY A 482 -26.92 -3.54 43.49
N ASN A 483 -27.21 -2.59 44.39
CA ASN A 483 -26.76 -2.56 45.78
C ASN A 483 -26.72 -3.94 46.47
N ALA A 484 -25.54 -4.34 46.92
CA ALA A 484 -25.40 -5.24 48.07
C ALA A 484 -24.21 -4.81 48.92
N LEU A 485 -24.50 -3.95 49.90
CA LEU A 485 -23.69 -3.76 51.09
C LEU A 485 -23.32 -5.13 51.69
N GLN A 486 -22.04 -5.53 51.64
CA GLN A 486 -21.52 -6.55 52.55
C GLN A 486 -20.73 -5.87 53.68
N GLY A 487 -21.32 -5.99 54.86
CA GLY A 487 -20.94 -5.29 56.07
C GLY A 487 -19.57 -5.63 56.62
N LYS A 488 -18.99 -4.61 57.26
CA LYS A 488 -17.92 -4.73 58.25
C LYS A 488 -18.29 -5.79 59.30
N LYS A 489 -17.63 -6.95 59.28
CA LYS A 489 -17.52 -7.80 60.47
C LYS A 489 -16.38 -7.29 61.34
N ARG A 490 -16.77 -6.68 62.47
CA ARG A 490 -15.91 -6.37 63.60
C ARG A 490 -15.26 -7.66 64.11
N ARG A 491 -13.94 -7.64 64.30
CA ARG A 491 -13.26 -8.56 65.22
C ARG A 491 -13.61 -8.13 66.65
N GLY A 492 -14.31 -8.99 67.38
CA GLY A 492 -14.36 -8.94 68.83
C GLY A 492 -13.46 -10.03 69.37
N GLU A 493 -12.54 -9.67 70.25
CA GLU A 493 -12.01 -10.55 71.29
C GLU A 493 -12.11 -9.83 72.64
N PRO A 494 -12.24 -10.59 73.74
CA PRO A 494 -12.86 -10.12 74.97
C PRO A 494 -11.84 -9.58 75.98
N ILE A 495 -12.22 -8.52 76.69
CA ILE A 495 -12.33 -8.37 78.16
C ILE A 495 -12.65 -6.91 78.44
#